data_AF-A0A831V0R3-F1
#
_entry.id   AF-A0A831V0R3-F1
#
_cell.length_a   1.000
_cell.length_b   1.000
_cell.length_c   1.000
_cell.angle_alpha   90.00
_cell.angle_beta   90.00
_cell.angle_gamma   90.00
#
_symmetry.space_group_name_H-M   'P 1'
#
loop_
_entity.id
_entity.type
_entity.pdbx_description
1 polymer ?
#
loop_
_entity_poly.entity_id
_entity_poly.type
_entity_poly.pdbx_seq_one_letter_code
_entity_poly.pdbx_strand_id
1 'polypeptide(L)'
;MASSMACSLPMQPSSSSPWARTNKAARSTQRDRCARTSWSIPASGTARPTIDSCWMRVVARRSGNRPEVVRVCHNEPNGAAIRDGITMTYTRLQAGEVRLLDGATGTELEKRGVPMSTNAWSGSAALDHPETLEQIHRDYIDAGADIITANTYATSRALLELDGLGDRFETINRAAVRAACQARDRSGRPEVIIAGSLSHRGPIATGSARPDSGAIGLETMADALREQAQLLRDEGCDLLLLEM
;
A
#
# COMPACT_ATOMS: atom_id res chain seq x y z
N MET A 1 -24.19 -16.85 64.68
CA MET A 1 -23.17 -16.28 65.59
C MET A 1 -21.84 -16.36 64.84
N ALA A 2 -21.46 -15.33 64.07
CA ALA A 2 -20.54 -14.23 64.45
C ALA A 2 -19.13 -14.77 64.82
N SER A 3 -18.00 -14.38 64.24
CA SER A 3 -17.49 -13.07 63.77
C SER A 3 -16.40 -13.30 62.71
N SER A 4 -16.26 -12.55 61.60
CA SER A 4 -15.70 -11.19 61.44
C SER A 4 -14.37 -10.93 62.17
N MET A 5 -13.29 -10.75 61.40
CA MET A 5 -12.25 -9.75 61.71
C MET A 5 -11.67 -9.23 60.39
N ALA A 6 -12.06 -7.99 60.09
CA ALA A 6 -11.37 -7.10 59.16
C ALA A 6 -10.18 -6.44 59.88
N CYS A 7 -9.11 -6.13 59.14
CA CYS A 7 -8.15 -5.11 59.55
C CYS A 7 -7.71 -4.27 58.34
N SER A 8 -8.32 -3.10 58.28
CA SER A 8 -7.95 -1.77 57.76
C SER A 8 -6.74 -1.56 56.83
N LEU A 9 -7.02 -0.79 55.76
CA LEU A 9 -6.12 -0.05 54.85
C LEU A 9 -5.22 0.99 55.59
N PRO A 10 -4.19 1.53 54.90
CA PRO A 10 -4.39 2.86 54.32
C PRO A 10 -3.96 3.01 52.85
N MET A 11 -4.29 4.17 52.30
CA MET A 11 -4.45 4.54 50.90
C MET A 11 -3.29 5.44 50.41
N GLN A 12 -3.10 5.52 49.09
CA GLN A 12 -2.45 6.59 48.27
C GLN A 12 -0.93 6.43 47.94
N PRO A 13 -0.36 7.13 46.93
CA PRO A 13 -0.32 6.69 45.52
C PRO A 13 1.08 6.87 44.86
N SER A 14 1.40 6.14 43.78
CA SER A 14 2.54 6.50 42.90
C SER A 14 2.29 5.97 41.47
N SER A 15 1.85 6.84 40.57
CA SER A 15 2.64 7.67 39.66
C SER A 15 3.21 6.92 38.45
N SER A 16 2.58 7.19 37.31
CA SER A 16 3.15 7.37 35.97
C SER A 16 3.86 6.20 35.28
N SER A 17 3.16 5.71 34.26
CA SER A 17 3.62 4.99 33.07
C SER A 17 4.96 5.46 32.47
N PRO A 18 5.86 4.56 32.05
CA PRO A 18 7.09 4.90 31.34
C PRO A 18 6.81 5.08 29.84
N TRP A 19 6.18 6.18 29.47
CA TRP A 19 6.13 6.68 28.09
C TRP A 19 6.46 8.17 28.11
N ALA A 20 7.74 8.49 28.33
CA ALA A 20 8.38 9.76 27.95
C ALA A 20 9.83 9.82 28.44
N ARG A 21 10.75 10.06 27.50
CA ARG A 21 12.08 10.70 27.60
C ARG A 21 13.29 9.85 27.20
N THR A 22 14.12 10.55 26.41
CA THR A 22 15.46 10.26 25.88
C THR A 22 15.45 9.44 24.59
N ASN A 23 16.02 9.89 23.45
CA ASN A 23 17.21 10.70 23.30
C ASN A 23 17.11 11.72 22.13
N LYS A 24 17.21 13.01 22.48
CA LYS A 24 17.37 14.16 21.57
C LYS A 24 18.83 14.59 21.64
N ALA A 25 19.75 13.77 21.15
CA ALA A 25 21.18 14.07 21.12
C ALA A 25 21.94 13.13 20.15
N ALA A 26 21.69 13.25 18.84
CA ALA A 26 22.57 12.72 17.79
C ALA A 26 22.34 13.43 16.43
N ARG A 27 22.00 14.73 16.48
CA ARG A 27 21.90 15.60 15.30
C ARG A 27 22.94 16.71 15.41
N SER A 28 24.19 16.38 15.15
CA SER A 28 25.24 17.30 14.71
C SER A 28 26.51 16.49 14.44
N THR A 29 27.24 16.84 13.38
CA THR A 29 28.54 16.30 12.96
C THR A 29 28.57 14.98 12.17
N GLN A 30 27.85 14.94 11.04
CA GLN A 30 28.40 14.33 9.81
C GLN A 30 27.77 14.94 8.54
N ARG A 31 27.74 16.29 8.49
CA ARG A 31 27.91 16.99 7.21
C ARG A 31 29.41 17.01 6.94
N ASP A 32 29.78 16.96 5.67
CA ASP A 32 31.16 17.03 5.14
C ASP A 32 31.93 15.71 5.09
N ARG A 33 31.54 14.86 4.14
CA ARG A 33 32.46 14.20 3.18
C ARG A 33 31.68 13.35 2.18
N CYS A 34 31.31 13.95 1.06
CA CYS A 34 31.05 13.20 -0.18
C CYS A 34 31.78 13.94 -1.29
N ALA A 35 32.98 13.42 -1.61
CA ALA A 35 33.84 13.94 -2.64
C ALA A 35 33.19 13.74 -4.02
N ARG A 36 33.31 14.78 -4.85
CA ARG A 36 32.99 14.77 -6.28
C ARG A 36 33.66 13.58 -6.97
N THR A 37 32.87 12.73 -7.60
CA THR A 37 33.32 11.97 -8.76
C THR A 37 32.33 12.23 -9.88
N SER A 38 32.74 13.09 -10.81
CA SER A 38 32.08 13.35 -12.08
C SER A 38 32.29 12.14 -12.98
N TRP A 39 31.20 11.48 -13.38
CA TRP A 39 31.23 10.48 -14.44
C TRP A 39 30.77 11.12 -15.74
N SER A 40 31.69 11.22 -16.70
CA SER A 40 31.43 11.60 -18.09
C SER A 40 31.20 10.33 -18.91
N ILE A 41 30.14 10.29 -19.73
CA ILE A 41 29.89 9.20 -20.67
C ILE A 41 30.49 9.60 -22.04
N PRO A 42 31.29 8.74 -22.70
CA PRO A 42 31.80 9.00 -24.04
C PRO A 42 30.72 8.74 -25.11
N ALA A 43 30.69 9.58 -26.13
CA ALA A 43 29.81 9.45 -27.28
C ALA A 43 30.43 8.51 -28.33
N SER A 44 29.79 7.39 -28.63
CA SER A 44 29.75 6.76 -29.96
C SER A 44 28.99 5.43 -29.89
N GLY A 45 28.20 5.16 -30.94
CA GLY A 45 27.09 4.22 -30.90
C GLY A 45 27.41 2.75 -31.15
N THR A 46 26.40 1.93 -30.91
CA THR A 46 25.89 0.85 -31.77
C THR A 46 24.59 0.33 -31.12
N ALA A 47 23.61 -0.02 -31.96
CA ALA A 47 22.22 -0.23 -31.62
C ALA A 47 21.99 -1.29 -30.51
N ARG A 48 21.07 -1.00 -29.58
CA ARG A 48 20.44 -1.96 -28.66
C ARG A 48 18.94 -2.04 -28.95
N PRO A 49 18.32 -3.23 -28.81
CA PRO A 49 16.95 -3.47 -29.24
C PRO A 49 15.97 -2.58 -28.48
N THR A 50 15.05 -1.98 -29.23
CA THR A 50 14.01 -1.09 -28.70
C THR A 50 12.98 -1.90 -27.93
N ILE A 51 13.01 -1.77 -26.60
CA ILE A 51 11.80 -1.94 -25.77
C ILE A 51 10.76 -0.94 -26.29
N ASP A 52 9.56 -1.43 -26.56
CA ASP A 52 8.44 -0.64 -27.06
C ASP A 52 8.27 0.65 -26.24
N SER A 53 8.17 1.75 -27.00
CA SER A 53 8.24 3.14 -26.58
C SER A 53 6.96 3.63 -25.91
N CYS A 54 6.52 2.96 -24.84
CA CYS A 54 5.37 3.38 -24.06
C CYS A 54 5.62 3.14 -22.57
N TRP A 55 6.54 3.91 -21.97
CA TRP A 55 6.74 3.90 -20.53
C TRP A 55 7.02 5.29 -19.97
N MET A 56 6.38 5.56 -18.83
CA MET A 56 6.85 6.55 -17.87
C MET A 56 8.31 6.27 -17.53
N ARG A 57 9.17 7.22 -17.85
CA ARG A 57 10.50 7.31 -17.25
C ARG A 57 10.34 8.17 -16.00
N VAL A 58 10.21 7.55 -14.82
CA VAL A 58 10.36 8.29 -13.55
C VAL A 58 11.86 8.54 -13.36
N VAL A 59 12.35 9.64 -13.93
CA VAL A 59 13.65 10.21 -13.55
C VAL A 59 13.36 11.30 -12.55
N ALA A 60 13.42 10.99 -11.25
CA ALA A 60 13.41 12.01 -10.21
C ALA A 60 14.71 12.82 -10.32
N ARG A 61 14.72 13.88 -11.11
CA ARG A 61 15.83 14.84 -11.12
C ARG A 61 15.51 15.91 -10.08
N ARG A 62 16.30 15.97 -9.00
CA ARG A 62 16.28 17.13 -8.11
C ARG A 62 16.81 18.35 -8.87
N SER A 63 15.92 19.15 -9.44
CA SER A 63 16.24 20.54 -9.82
C SER A 63 15.04 21.46 -9.62
N GLY A 64 15.08 22.24 -8.53
CA GLY A 64 14.30 23.46 -8.39
C GLY A 64 12.85 23.31 -7.90
N ASN A 65 12.36 24.36 -7.25
CA ASN A 65 11.12 24.45 -6.49
C ASN A 65 9.86 24.60 -7.39
N ARG A 66 9.68 23.75 -8.40
CA ARG A 66 8.44 23.69 -9.20
C ARG A 66 7.95 22.23 -9.27
N PRO A 67 6.64 21.96 -9.09
CA PRO A 67 6.11 20.63 -9.33
C PRO A 67 6.23 20.30 -10.82
N GLU A 68 6.92 19.19 -11.13
CA GLU A 68 7.08 18.70 -12.50
C GLU A 68 5.80 17.96 -12.91
N VAL A 69 5.20 18.34 -14.04
CA VAL A 69 3.99 17.71 -14.56
C VAL A 69 4.34 16.32 -15.11
N VAL A 70 3.87 15.28 -14.41
CA VAL A 70 3.96 13.89 -14.88
C VAL A 70 2.93 13.69 -16.00
N ARG A 71 3.39 13.43 -17.22
CA ARG A 71 2.50 13.04 -18.33
C ARG A 71 2.12 11.56 -18.20
N VAL A 72 0.84 11.32 -17.98
CA VAL A 72 0.20 10.00 -18.05
C VAL A 72 -0.22 9.75 -19.51
N CYS A 73 0.28 8.70 -20.15
CA CYS A 73 -0.13 8.31 -21.51
C CYS A 73 -0.58 6.85 -21.50
N HIS A 74 -1.85 6.54 -21.80
CA HIS A 74 -2.32 5.17 -22.05
C HIS A 74 -3.43 5.09 -23.13
N ASN A 75 -3.44 3.95 -23.83
CA ASN A 75 -4.19 3.60 -25.05
C ASN A 75 -5.45 2.73 -24.73
N GLU A 76 -6.43 2.65 -25.65
CA GLU A 76 -7.66 1.80 -25.69
C GLU A 76 -8.98 2.32 -25.03
N PRO A 77 -10.20 1.95 -25.52
CA PRO A 77 -11.31 2.89 -25.82
C PRO A 77 -12.40 3.00 -24.74
N ASN A 78 -12.41 2.15 -23.71
CA ASN A 78 -13.40 2.18 -22.62
C ASN A 78 -13.03 3.15 -21.48
N GLY A 79 -11.91 3.86 -21.59
CA GLY A 79 -11.27 4.60 -20.50
C GLY A 79 -11.70 6.05 -20.30
N ALA A 80 -12.77 6.58 -20.92
CA ALA A 80 -13.09 8.01 -20.84
C ALA A 80 -13.33 8.51 -19.39
N ALA A 81 -14.18 7.85 -18.61
CA ALA A 81 -14.48 8.24 -17.23
C ALA A 81 -13.27 8.06 -16.28
N ILE A 82 -12.49 6.99 -16.49
CA ILE A 82 -11.26 6.72 -15.71
C ILE A 82 -10.16 7.76 -16.02
N ARG A 83 -10.02 8.15 -17.30
CA ARG A 83 -9.11 9.22 -17.77
C ARG A 83 -9.43 10.55 -17.09
N ASP A 84 -10.72 10.82 -16.86
CA ASP A 84 -11.17 12.02 -16.17
C ASP A 84 -10.87 11.95 -14.66
N GLY A 85 -11.11 10.81 -14.01
CA GLY A 85 -10.87 10.64 -12.56
C GLY A 85 -9.42 10.91 -12.12
N ILE A 86 -8.43 10.30 -12.78
CA ILE A 86 -7.00 10.48 -12.44
C ILE A 86 -6.52 11.89 -12.78
N THR A 87 -6.85 12.38 -13.98
CA THR A 87 -6.43 13.73 -14.42
C THR A 87 -7.06 14.81 -13.55
N MET A 88 -8.34 14.65 -13.20
CA MET A 88 -9.05 15.51 -12.27
C MET A 88 -8.43 15.45 -10.88
N THR A 89 -8.08 14.26 -10.39
CA THR A 89 -7.39 14.11 -9.09
C THR A 89 -6.06 14.84 -9.05
N TYR A 90 -5.21 14.60 -10.04
CA TYR A 90 -3.94 15.30 -10.14
C TYR A 90 -4.12 16.82 -10.23
N THR A 91 -5.05 17.29 -11.06
CA THR A 91 -5.33 18.72 -11.24
C THR A 91 -5.83 19.37 -9.95
N ARG A 92 -6.78 18.72 -9.26
CA ARG A 92 -7.31 19.18 -7.96
C ARG A 92 -6.23 19.23 -6.89
N LEU A 93 -5.35 18.22 -6.82
CA LEU A 93 -4.20 18.22 -5.91
C LEU A 93 -3.24 19.38 -6.21
N GLN A 94 -2.96 19.67 -7.49
CA GLN A 94 -2.14 20.82 -7.89
C GLN A 94 -2.80 22.17 -7.55
N ALA A 95 -4.14 22.22 -7.54
CA ALA A 95 -4.91 23.38 -7.11
C ALA A 95 -4.97 23.52 -5.56
N GLY A 96 -4.40 22.58 -4.81
CA GLY A 96 -4.37 22.59 -3.34
C GLY A 96 -5.58 21.94 -2.67
N GLU A 97 -6.42 21.23 -3.42
CA GLU A 97 -7.52 20.46 -2.84
C GLU A 97 -7.01 19.21 -2.11
N VAL A 98 -7.70 18.86 -1.01
CA VAL A 98 -7.43 17.64 -0.25
C VAL A 98 -8.26 16.50 -0.83
N ARG A 99 -7.66 15.32 -0.94
CA ARG A 99 -8.34 14.07 -1.30
C ARG A 99 -8.27 13.09 -0.16
N LEU A 100 -9.38 12.41 0.12
CA LEU A 100 -9.47 11.45 1.21
C LEU A 100 -9.12 10.03 0.73
N LEU A 101 -8.10 9.43 1.35
CA LEU A 101 -7.85 8.00 1.24
C LEU A 101 -8.80 7.23 2.17
N ASP A 102 -9.05 5.97 1.85
CA ASP A 102 -9.76 5.04 2.71
C ASP A 102 -8.95 4.65 3.97
N GLY A 103 -9.53 3.75 4.76
CA GLY A 103 -8.95 3.27 6.01
C GLY A 103 -8.42 1.83 5.94
N ALA A 104 -8.20 1.25 7.12
CA ALA A 104 -7.60 -0.08 7.27
C ALA A 104 -8.57 -1.22 6.89
N THR A 105 -8.61 -1.58 5.59
CA THR A 105 -9.42 -2.68 5.06
C THR A 105 -9.19 -4.02 5.77
N GLY A 106 -7.93 -4.39 6.04
CA GLY A 106 -7.63 -5.65 6.75
C GLY A 106 -8.16 -5.69 8.18
N THR A 107 -8.11 -4.57 8.91
CA THR A 107 -8.69 -4.45 10.25
C THR A 107 -10.22 -4.53 10.21
N GLU A 108 -10.85 -3.95 9.19
CA GLU A 108 -12.30 -4.01 9.01
C GLU A 108 -12.79 -5.42 8.63
N LEU A 109 -11.99 -6.18 7.88
CA LEU A 109 -12.24 -7.61 7.62
C LEU A 109 -12.15 -8.43 8.91
N GLU A 110 -11.10 -8.24 9.70
CA GLU A 110 -10.92 -8.93 10.99
C GLU A 110 -12.08 -8.64 11.96
N LYS A 111 -12.50 -7.37 12.07
CA LYS A 111 -13.66 -6.98 12.89
C LYS A 111 -14.97 -7.62 12.44
N ARG A 112 -15.12 -7.90 11.14
CA ARG A 112 -16.28 -8.60 10.57
C ARG A 112 -16.15 -10.13 10.66
N GLY A 113 -15.12 -10.65 11.34
CA GLY A 113 -14.94 -12.06 11.61
C GLY A 113 -14.31 -12.85 10.46
N VAL A 114 -13.68 -12.19 9.49
CA VAL A 114 -12.97 -12.86 8.41
C VAL A 114 -11.67 -13.49 8.96
N PRO A 115 -11.39 -14.78 8.70
CA PRO A 115 -10.15 -15.42 9.11
C PRO A 115 -8.91 -14.78 8.48
N MET A 116 -7.84 -14.62 9.26
CA MET A 116 -6.58 -14.03 8.82
C MET A 116 -5.49 -15.10 8.71
N SER A 117 -4.75 -15.10 7.60
CA SER A 117 -3.57 -15.94 7.43
C SER A 117 -2.34 -15.35 8.15
N THR A 118 -1.33 -16.17 8.40
CA THR A 118 -0.12 -15.72 9.10
C THR A 118 0.69 -14.72 8.28
N ASN A 119 1.04 -15.06 7.03
CA ASN A 119 1.90 -14.21 6.20
C ASN A 119 1.07 -13.35 5.24
N ALA A 120 0.11 -13.96 4.55
CA ALA A 120 -0.80 -13.33 3.60
C ALA A 120 -1.87 -12.46 4.28
N TRP A 121 -2.01 -12.53 5.60
CA TRP A 121 -2.97 -11.76 6.40
C TRP A 121 -4.39 -11.82 5.81
N SER A 122 -4.97 -10.67 5.43
CA SER A 122 -6.30 -10.57 4.83
C SER A 122 -6.35 -10.92 3.34
N GLY A 123 -5.24 -11.33 2.72
CA GLY A 123 -5.11 -11.49 1.28
C GLY A 123 -6.12 -12.44 0.65
N SER A 124 -6.36 -13.61 1.25
CA SER A 124 -7.32 -14.59 0.70
C SER A 124 -8.78 -14.16 0.83
N ALA A 125 -9.08 -13.16 1.66
CA ALA A 125 -10.45 -12.69 1.88
C ALA A 125 -11.16 -12.25 0.60
N ALA A 126 -10.41 -11.79 -0.40
CA ALA A 126 -10.98 -11.43 -1.70
C ALA A 126 -11.60 -12.63 -2.45
N LEU A 127 -11.13 -13.85 -2.18
CA LEU A 127 -11.70 -15.07 -2.74
C LEU A 127 -12.77 -15.67 -1.84
N ASP A 128 -12.48 -15.73 -0.55
CA ASP A 128 -13.30 -16.49 0.40
C ASP A 128 -14.50 -15.67 0.89
N HIS A 129 -14.37 -14.33 0.94
CA HIS A 129 -15.35 -13.39 1.46
C HIS A 129 -15.50 -12.14 0.57
N PRO A 130 -15.73 -12.29 -0.75
CA PRO A 130 -15.76 -11.17 -1.69
C PRO A 130 -16.86 -10.15 -1.36
N GLU A 131 -18.04 -10.60 -0.90
CA GLU A 131 -19.16 -9.71 -0.56
C GLU A 131 -18.83 -8.80 0.63
N THR A 132 -18.14 -9.35 1.64
CA THR A 132 -17.68 -8.59 2.81
C THR A 132 -16.64 -7.55 2.41
N LEU A 133 -15.69 -7.94 1.56
CA LEU A 133 -14.67 -7.02 1.07
C LEU A 133 -15.28 -5.89 0.22
N GLU A 134 -16.19 -6.22 -0.69
CA GLU A 134 -16.92 -5.25 -1.50
C GLU A 134 -17.70 -4.27 -0.61
N GLN A 135 -18.35 -4.77 0.46
CA GLN A 135 -19.06 -3.92 1.41
C GLN A 135 -18.13 -2.96 2.15
N ILE A 136 -16.94 -3.40 2.57
CA ILE A 136 -15.96 -2.52 3.24
C ILE A 136 -15.53 -1.38 2.31
N HIS A 137 -15.26 -1.68 1.04
CA HIS A 137 -14.94 -0.63 0.07
C HIS A 137 -16.11 0.35 -0.12
N ARG A 138 -17.35 -0.15 -0.21
CA ARG A 138 -18.55 0.72 -0.24
C ARG A 138 -18.66 1.59 1.00
N ASP A 139 -18.47 1.01 2.19
CA ASP A 139 -18.55 1.75 3.46
C ASP A 139 -17.55 2.93 3.48
N TYR A 140 -16.34 2.75 2.94
CA TYR A 140 -15.38 3.84 2.80
C TYR A 140 -15.77 4.88 1.76
N ILE A 141 -16.32 4.46 0.62
CA ILE A 141 -16.82 5.38 -0.41
C ILE A 141 -17.97 6.23 0.15
N ASP A 142 -18.91 5.61 0.87
CA ASP A 142 -20.06 6.27 1.48
C ASP A 142 -19.64 7.21 2.61
N ALA A 143 -18.55 6.88 3.32
CA ALA A 143 -17.92 7.77 4.30
C ALA A 143 -17.17 8.95 3.67
N GLY A 144 -17.05 9.00 2.34
CA GLY A 144 -16.47 10.11 1.59
C GLY A 144 -15.06 9.88 1.06
N ALA A 145 -14.55 8.65 1.06
CA ALA A 145 -13.27 8.36 0.42
C ALA A 145 -13.31 8.74 -1.08
N ASP A 146 -12.24 9.40 -1.55
CA ASP A 146 -12.02 9.71 -2.96
C ASP A 146 -11.12 8.68 -3.63
N ILE A 147 -10.32 7.97 -2.83
CA ILE A 147 -9.40 6.93 -3.27
C ILE A 147 -9.58 5.75 -2.31
N ILE A 148 -9.90 4.59 -2.85
CA ILE A 148 -9.94 3.33 -2.10
C ILE A 148 -8.77 2.44 -2.49
N THR A 149 -8.31 1.63 -1.56
CA THR A 149 -7.14 0.77 -1.71
C THR A 149 -7.60 -0.68 -1.84
N ALA A 150 -7.33 -1.32 -2.99
CA ALA A 150 -7.60 -2.73 -3.17
C ALA A 150 -6.84 -3.56 -2.11
N ASN A 151 -7.44 -4.65 -1.62
CA ASN A 151 -6.87 -5.51 -0.58
C ASN A 151 -5.71 -6.36 -1.10
N THR A 152 -4.61 -5.71 -1.48
CA THR A 152 -3.46 -6.33 -2.17
C THR A 152 -2.13 -6.17 -1.40
N TYR A 153 -2.16 -5.54 -0.22
CA TYR A 153 -1.00 -5.28 0.63
C TYR A 153 -0.14 -6.53 0.92
N ALA A 154 -0.75 -7.64 1.32
CA ALA A 154 -0.04 -8.88 1.66
C ALA A 154 -0.24 -9.99 0.61
N THR A 155 -0.35 -9.62 -0.67
CA THR A 155 -0.71 -10.55 -1.77
C THR A 155 0.35 -10.68 -2.86
N SER A 156 1.60 -10.24 -2.59
CA SER A 156 2.72 -10.54 -3.46
C SER A 156 2.94 -12.06 -3.51
N ARG A 157 3.40 -12.58 -4.65
CA ARG A 157 3.66 -14.02 -4.81
C ARG A 157 4.55 -14.58 -3.70
N ALA A 158 5.61 -13.84 -3.38
CA ALA A 158 6.57 -14.21 -2.33
C ALA A 158 5.93 -14.38 -0.93
N LEU A 159 4.87 -13.63 -0.61
CA LEU A 159 4.13 -13.81 0.65
C LEU A 159 3.11 -14.94 0.57
N LEU A 160 2.37 -15.02 -0.54
CA LEU A 160 1.35 -16.05 -0.72
C LEU A 160 1.96 -17.46 -0.73
N GLU A 161 3.14 -17.64 -1.28
CA GLU A 161 3.86 -18.92 -1.28
C GLU A 161 4.14 -19.44 0.14
N LEU A 162 4.41 -18.55 1.10
CA LEU A 162 4.67 -18.93 2.49
C LEU A 162 3.46 -19.56 3.18
N ASP A 163 2.25 -19.22 2.73
CA ASP A 163 0.99 -19.78 3.22
C ASP A 163 0.42 -20.84 2.25
N GLY A 164 1.19 -21.31 1.26
CA GLY A 164 0.76 -22.31 0.28
C GLY A 164 -0.26 -21.80 -0.75
N LEU A 165 -0.37 -20.48 -0.92
CA LEU A 165 -1.32 -19.80 -1.80
C LEU A 165 -0.68 -19.23 -3.08
N GLY A 166 0.60 -19.53 -3.35
CA GLY A 166 1.33 -19.01 -4.50
C GLY A 166 0.64 -19.26 -5.85
N ASP A 167 0.09 -20.46 -6.05
CA ASP A 167 -0.65 -20.82 -7.28
C ASP A 167 -1.96 -20.03 -7.44
N ARG A 168 -2.45 -19.41 -6.36
CA ARG A 168 -3.66 -18.59 -6.33
C ARG A 168 -3.36 -17.10 -6.45
N PHE A 169 -2.10 -16.70 -6.63
CA PHE A 169 -1.67 -15.30 -6.72
C PHE A 169 -2.53 -14.46 -7.66
N GLU A 170 -2.72 -14.93 -8.90
CA GLU A 170 -3.50 -14.16 -9.87
C GLU A 170 -4.96 -14.06 -9.45
N THR A 171 -5.55 -15.17 -9.03
CA THR A 171 -6.97 -15.21 -8.67
C THR A 171 -7.25 -14.29 -7.48
N ILE A 172 -6.37 -14.30 -6.46
CA ILE A 172 -6.48 -13.45 -5.27
C ILE A 172 -6.41 -11.97 -5.64
N ASN A 173 -5.34 -11.56 -6.34
CA ASN A 173 -5.15 -10.15 -6.68
C ASN A 173 -6.26 -9.64 -7.59
N ARG A 174 -6.68 -10.43 -8.59
CA ARG A 174 -7.78 -10.03 -9.48
C ARG A 174 -9.10 -9.89 -8.73
N ALA A 175 -9.41 -10.82 -7.83
CA ALA A 175 -10.60 -10.73 -7.00
C ALA A 175 -10.59 -9.49 -6.09
N ALA A 176 -9.43 -9.13 -5.54
CA ALA A 176 -9.28 -7.94 -4.70
C ALA A 176 -9.57 -6.65 -5.47
N VAL A 177 -9.02 -6.51 -6.68
CA VAL A 177 -9.30 -5.36 -7.55
C VAL A 177 -10.76 -5.33 -7.99
N ARG A 178 -11.32 -6.49 -8.37
CA ARG A 178 -12.75 -6.59 -8.76
C ARG A 178 -13.69 -6.15 -7.65
N ALA A 179 -13.41 -6.51 -6.39
CA ALA A 179 -14.23 -6.09 -5.27
C ALA A 179 -14.23 -4.56 -5.11
N ALA A 180 -13.08 -3.91 -5.27
CA ALA A 180 -12.98 -2.44 -5.28
C ALA A 180 -13.72 -1.81 -6.47
N CYS A 181 -13.58 -2.38 -7.68
CA CYS A 181 -14.30 -1.91 -8.87
C CYS A 181 -15.82 -2.00 -8.69
N GLN A 182 -16.32 -3.14 -8.21
CA GLN A 182 -17.75 -3.34 -7.99
C GLN A 182 -18.30 -2.39 -6.92
N ALA A 183 -17.55 -2.14 -5.85
CA ALA A 183 -17.91 -1.15 -4.84
C ALA A 183 -18.05 0.26 -5.43
N ARG A 184 -17.07 0.69 -6.25
CA ARG A 184 -17.15 1.97 -6.97
C ARG A 184 -18.36 2.02 -7.90
N ASP A 185 -18.55 1.01 -8.75
CA ASP A 185 -19.62 0.99 -9.74
C ASP A 185 -21.00 1.06 -9.07
N ARG A 186 -21.18 0.36 -7.94
CA ARG A 186 -22.44 0.38 -7.17
C ARG A 186 -22.65 1.65 -6.36
N SER A 187 -21.59 2.36 -6.00
CA SER A 187 -21.71 3.64 -5.28
C SER A 187 -22.29 4.77 -6.14
N GLY A 188 -22.27 4.62 -7.47
CA GLY A 188 -22.62 5.70 -8.40
C GLY A 188 -21.63 6.85 -8.42
N ARG A 189 -20.43 6.69 -7.83
CA ARG A 189 -19.34 7.66 -7.80
C ARG A 189 -18.18 7.21 -8.72
N PRO A 190 -18.33 7.31 -10.05
CA PRO A 190 -17.33 6.84 -11.00
C PRO A 190 -15.99 7.59 -10.90
N GLU A 191 -15.96 8.74 -10.22
CA GLU A 191 -14.76 9.53 -9.97
C GLU A 191 -13.84 8.98 -8.86
N VAL A 192 -14.30 8.00 -8.07
CA VAL A 192 -13.48 7.35 -7.05
C VAL A 192 -12.34 6.57 -7.72
N ILE A 193 -11.13 6.78 -7.21
CA ILE A 193 -9.92 6.11 -7.69
C ILE A 193 -9.69 4.81 -6.94
N ILE A 194 -9.25 3.78 -7.67
CA ILE A 194 -8.85 2.49 -7.12
C ILE A 194 -7.33 2.40 -7.14
N ALA A 195 -6.74 2.37 -5.94
CA ALA A 195 -5.31 2.19 -5.74
C ALA A 195 -4.97 0.71 -5.55
N GLY A 196 -4.00 0.21 -6.31
CA GLY A 196 -3.39 -1.10 -6.08
C GLY A 196 -2.26 -0.98 -5.06
N SER A 197 -2.42 -1.61 -3.89
CA SER A 197 -1.40 -1.61 -2.85
C SER A 197 -0.24 -2.55 -3.16
N LEU A 198 0.98 -2.05 -3.00
CA LEU A 198 2.24 -2.79 -3.06
C LEU A 198 3.02 -2.57 -1.76
N SER A 199 3.30 -3.67 -1.06
CA SER A 199 4.06 -3.65 0.20
C SER A 199 5.32 -4.50 0.11
N HIS A 200 6.38 -4.05 0.78
CA HIS A 200 7.59 -4.84 1.00
C HIS A 200 7.47 -5.76 2.23
N ARG A 201 6.26 -6.05 2.71
CA ARG A 201 6.04 -6.91 3.88
C ARG A 201 6.76 -8.24 3.68
N GLY A 202 7.49 -8.65 4.70
CA GLY A 202 8.14 -9.96 4.75
C GLY A 202 7.39 -10.98 5.64
N PRO A 203 7.92 -12.20 5.76
CA PRO A 203 7.36 -13.26 6.60
C PRO A 203 7.24 -12.84 8.07
N ILE A 204 6.29 -13.42 8.79
CA ILE A 204 6.30 -13.41 10.25
C ILE A 204 7.07 -14.65 10.74
N ALA A 205 8.22 -14.42 11.37
CA ALA A 205 9.01 -15.50 11.96
C ALA A 205 8.26 -16.17 13.13
N THR A 206 8.46 -17.48 13.33
CA THR A 206 7.89 -18.22 14.46
C THR A 206 8.22 -17.55 15.79
N GLY A 207 7.20 -17.21 16.58
CA GLY A 207 7.35 -16.51 17.86
C GLY A 207 7.50 -14.99 17.75
N SER A 208 7.43 -14.42 16.55
CA SER A 208 7.34 -12.97 16.32
C SER A 208 5.91 -12.55 16.05
N ALA A 209 5.58 -11.31 16.44
CA ALA A 209 4.35 -10.63 16.01
C ALA A 209 4.62 -9.60 14.88
N ARG A 210 5.88 -9.41 14.49
CA ARG A 210 6.30 -8.42 13.48
C ARG A 210 6.84 -9.10 12.23
N PRO A 211 6.48 -8.58 11.03
CA PRO A 211 7.08 -8.98 9.77
C PRO A 211 8.59 -8.70 9.74
N ASP A 212 9.36 -9.61 9.17
CA ASP A 212 10.76 -9.39 8.81
C ASP A 212 10.87 -9.03 7.32
N SER A 213 10.74 -7.74 7.03
CA SER A 213 10.83 -7.20 5.66
C SER A 213 12.20 -7.41 4.99
N GLY A 214 13.23 -7.83 5.74
CA GLY A 214 14.55 -8.14 5.21
C GLY A 214 14.76 -9.62 4.86
N ALA A 215 13.84 -10.50 5.23
CA ALA A 215 13.98 -11.94 5.03
C ALA A 215 13.88 -12.38 3.57
N ILE A 216 13.18 -11.60 2.73
CA ILE A 216 13.09 -11.84 1.29
C ILE A 216 14.17 -10.99 0.61
N GLY A 217 15.00 -11.63 -0.24
CA GLY A 217 16.05 -10.95 -0.99
C GLY A 217 15.50 -9.84 -1.88
N LEU A 218 16.26 -8.76 -2.05
CA LEU A 218 15.84 -7.57 -2.80
C LEU A 218 15.40 -7.91 -4.23
N GLU A 219 16.15 -8.77 -4.94
CA GLU A 219 15.83 -9.18 -6.31
C GLU A 219 14.52 -9.97 -6.36
N THR A 220 14.35 -10.96 -5.48
CA THR A 220 13.11 -11.75 -5.36
C THR A 220 11.89 -10.87 -5.06
N MET A 221 12.04 -9.92 -4.13
CA MET A 221 10.97 -8.97 -3.81
C MET A 221 10.66 -8.06 -5.00
N ALA A 222 11.70 -7.56 -5.69
CA ALA A 222 11.51 -6.72 -6.86
C ALA A 222 10.78 -7.44 -7.99
N ASP A 223 11.07 -8.72 -8.22
CA ASP A 223 10.38 -9.55 -9.22
C ASP A 223 8.93 -9.80 -8.84
N ALA A 224 8.66 -10.17 -7.57
CA ALA A 224 7.30 -10.39 -7.08
C ALA A 224 6.44 -9.11 -7.14
N LEU A 225 7.01 -7.96 -6.79
CA LEU A 225 6.31 -6.67 -6.87
C LEU A 225 6.12 -6.21 -8.31
N ARG A 226 7.05 -6.53 -9.22
CA ARG A 226 6.88 -6.22 -10.66
C ARG A 226 5.72 -7.01 -11.24
N GLU A 227 5.65 -8.30 -10.95
CA GLU A 227 4.54 -9.17 -11.36
C GLU A 227 3.21 -8.65 -10.81
N GLN A 228 3.15 -8.33 -9.52
CA GLN A 228 1.96 -7.78 -8.88
C GLN A 228 1.55 -6.44 -9.51
N ALA A 229 2.48 -5.50 -9.67
CA ALA A 229 2.20 -4.21 -10.29
C ALA A 229 1.60 -4.33 -11.70
N GLN A 230 2.11 -5.26 -12.52
CA GLN A 230 1.58 -5.53 -13.85
C GLN A 230 0.16 -6.05 -13.79
N LEU A 231 -0.12 -7.02 -12.92
CA LEU A 231 -1.46 -7.58 -12.75
C LEU A 231 -2.47 -6.53 -12.27
N LEU A 232 -2.10 -5.73 -11.25
CA LEU A 232 -2.99 -4.70 -10.71
C LEU A 232 -3.35 -3.64 -11.75
N ARG A 233 -2.37 -3.22 -12.55
CA ARG A 233 -2.63 -2.34 -13.70
C ARG A 233 -3.60 -2.99 -14.69
N ASP A 234 -3.34 -4.24 -15.07
CA ASP A 234 -4.12 -4.93 -16.11
C ASP A 234 -5.56 -5.25 -15.66
N GLU A 235 -5.79 -5.43 -14.36
CA GLU A 235 -7.12 -5.66 -13.80
C GLU A 235 -7.93 -4.37 -13.59
N GLY A 236 -7.28 -3.19 -13.64
CA GLY A 236 -7.97 -1.90 -13.65
C GLY A 236 -7.73 -1.01 -12.44
N CYS A 237 -6.61 -1.16 -11.73
CA CYS A 237 -6.18 -0.13 -10.78
C CYS A 237 -5.79 1.16 -11.52
N ASP A 238 -6.24 2.29 -10.97
CA ASP A 238 -6.01 3.63 -11.50
C ASP A 238 -4.61 4.15 -11.13
N LEU A 239 -4.09 3.73 -9.98
CA LEU A 239 -2.73 4.02 -9.52
C LEU A 239 -2.16 2.86 -8.71
N LEU A 240 -0.84 2.88 -8.52
CA LEU A 240 -0.15 1.99 -7.59
C LEU A 240 0.25 2.77 -6.33
N LEU A 241 -0.10 2.24 -5.17
CA LEU A 241 0.21 2.79 -3.86
C LEU A 241 1.34 1.96 -3.23
N LEU A 242 2.50 2.58 -3.08
CA LEU A 242 3.64 1.98 -2.38
C LEU A 242 3.49 2.27 -0.88
N GLU A 243 3.09 1.28 -0.09
CA GLU A 243 2.74 1.47 1.33
C GLU A 243 3.42 0.50 2.31
N MET A 244 3.41 0.87 3.60
CA MET A 244 4.12 0.23 4.72
C MET A 244 3.19 -0.30 5.79
#